data_AF-A0A562QKJ2-F1
#
_entry.id   AF-A0A562QKJ2-F1
#
_cell.length_a   1.000
_cell.length_b   1.000
_cell.length_c   1.000
_cell.angle_alpha   90.00
_cell.angle_beta   90.00
_cell.angle_gamma   90.00
#
_symmetry.space_group_name_H-M   'P 1'
#
loop_
_entity.id
_entity.type
_entity.pdbx_description
1 polymer ?
#
loop_
_entity_poly.entity_id
_entity_poly.type
_entity_poly.pdbx_seq_one_letter_code
_entity_poly.pdbx_strand_id
1 'polypeptide(L)' 'MEKRGSNQNRLFNPKELLNIEEASKEILQILSDFIPINTFFVAVNDRSTNYILKVLNRQSALILEGTRIPFEDAY' A
#
# COMPACT_ATOMS: atom_id res chain seq x y z
N MET A 1 -11.24 9.49 35.80
CA MET A 1 -11.83 9.10 34.50
C MET A 1 -11.36 10.10 33.46
N GLU A 2 -10.18 9.89 32.88
CA GLU A 2 -9.63 10.75 31.83
C GLU A 2 -10.09 10.24 30.47
N LYS A 3 -10.70 11.13 29.68
CA LYS A 3 -11.21 10.82 28.35
C LYS A 3 -10.03 10.63 27.39
N ARG A 4 -9.89 9.41 26.86
CA ARG A 4 -9.03 9.09 25.71
C ARG A 4 -9.53 9.85 24.48
N GLY A 5 -8.93 11.01 24.21
CA GLY A 5 -9.02 11.68 22.92
C GLY A 5 -8.16 10.91 21.91
N SER A 6 -8.79 10.07 21.11
CA SER A 6 -8.19 9.39 19.98
C SER A 6 -7.77 10.42 18.92
N ASN A 7 -6.47 10.68 18.82
CA ASN A 7 -5.89 11.55 17.79
C ASN A 7 -5.81 10.78 16.47
N GLN A 8 -6.95 10.68 15.77
CA GLN A 8 -7.07 10.08 14.44
C GLN A 8 -6.75 11.12 13.37
N ASN A 9 -5.46 11.40 13.17
CA ASN A 9 -4.91 11.97 11.94
C ASN A 9 -3.39 11.90 11.98
N ARG A 10 -2.83 10.69 11.90
CA ARG A 10 -1.46 10.54 11.41
C ARG A 10 -1.53 10.45 9.90
N LEU A 11 -1.52 11.61 9.25
CA LEU A 11 -1.02 11.66 7.88
C LEU A 11 0.42 11.14 7.94
N PHE A 12 0.75 10.12 7.15
CA PHE A 12 2.10 9.57 7.12
C PHE A 12 3.10 10.70 6.93
N ASN A 13 4.14 10.74 7.76
CA ASN A 13 5.23 11.68 7.53
C ASN A 13 5.87 11.33 6.17
N PRO A 14 6.13 12.29 5.27
CA PRO A 14 6.76 12.03 3.98
C PRO A 14 8.00 11.12 4.05
N LYS A 15 8.82 11.25 5.10
CA LYS A 15 9.98 10.35 5.31
C LYS A 15 9.59 8.90 5.59
N GLU A 16 8.56 8.68 6.40
CA GLU A 16 8.08 7.33 6.71
C GLU A 16 7.49 6.67 5.47
N LEU A 17 6.77 7.46 4.65
CA LEU A 17 6.20 6.98 3.40
C LEU A 17 7.28 6.57 2.41
N LEU A 18 8.32 7.41 2.22
CA LEU A 18 9.47 7.11 1.38
C LEU A 18 10.18 5.82 1.81
N ASN A 19 10.42 5.65 3.12
CA ASN A 19 11.05 4.44 3.63
C ASN A 19 10.19 3.18 3.36
N ILE A 20 8.86 3.29 3.48
CA ILE A 20 7.94 2.20 3.17
C ILE A 20 7.96 1.89 1.67
N GLU A 21 7.97 2.92 0.81
CA GLU A 21 8.04 2.74 -0.64
C GLU A 21 9.32 2.00 -1.07
N GLU A 22 10.46 2.38 -0.50
CA GLU A 22 11.75 1.71 -0.75
C GLU A 22 11.73 0.26 -0.30
N ALA A 23 11.34 0.00 0.95
CA ALA A 23 11.25 -1.37 1.48
C ALA A 23 10.25 -2.24 0.71
N SER A 24 9.11 -1.66 0.30
CA SER A 24 8.09 -2.35 -0.49
C SER A 24 8.64 -2.80 -1.84
N LYS A 25 9.45 -1.97 -2.49
CA LYS A 25 10.07 -2.32 -3.78
C LYS A 25 10.95 -3.58 -3.65
N GLU A 26 11.78 -3.65 -2.62
CA GLU A 26 12.67 -4.80 -2.39
C GLU A 26 11.87 -6.08 -2.14
N ILE A 27 10.85 -6.02 -1.27
CA ILE A 27 10.00 -7.17 -0.93
C ILE A 27 9.23 -7.66 -2.17
N LEU A 28 8.65 -6.75 -2.96
CA LEU A 28 7.92 -7.13 -4.18
C LEU A 28 8.82 -7.80 -5.20
N GLN A 29 10.07 -7.35 -5.33
CA GLN A 29 11.04 -7.99 -6.23
C GLN A 29 11.34 -9.42 -5.78
N ILE A 30 11.62 -9.62 -4.49
CA ILE A 30 11.86 -10.94 -3.91
C ILE A 30 10.65 -11.85 -4.16
N LEU A 31 9.44 -11.41 -3.80
CA LEU A 31 8.22 -12.20 -3.99
C LEU A 31 7.96 -12.56 -5.45
N SER A 32 8.19 -11.62 -6.36
CA SER A 32 8.09 -11.84 -7.80
C SER A 32 9.01 -12.99 -8.21
N ASP A 33 10.30 -12.94 -7.86
CA ASP A 33 11.27 -13.93 -8.31
C ASP A 33 10.89 -15.38 -7.91
N PHE A 34 10.20 -15.56 -6.79
CA PHE A 34 9.77 -16.89 -6.31
C PHE A 34 8.36 -17.31 -6.76
N ILE A 35 7.45 -16.36 -7.00
CA ILE A 35 6.03 -16.66 -7.23
C ILE A 35 5.59 -16.11 -8.60
N PRO A 36 5.23 -16.97 -9.55
CA PRO A 36 4.92 -16.55 -10.91
C PRO A 36 3.48 -16.05 -11.07
N ILE A 37 3.12 -14.96 -10.41
CA ILE A 37 1.84 -14.25 -10.62
C ILE A 37 2.03 -12.94 -11.39
N ASN A 38 0.96 -12.45 -12.01
CA ASN A 38 1.05 -11.25 -12.86
C ASN A 38 1.30 -9.97 -12.05
N THR A 39 0.60 -9.79 -10.93
CA THR A 39 0.57 -8.53 -10.20
C THR A 39 0.82 -8.76 -8.72
N PHE A 40 1.83 -8.06 -8.19
CA PHE A 40 1.97 -7.81 -6.76
C PHE A 40 1.81 -6.32 -6.49
N PHE A 41 1.21 -5.96 -5.37
CA PHE A 41 1.17 -4.57 -4.93
C PHE A 41 1.21 -4.44 -3.41
N VAL A 42 1.67 -3.29 -2.94
CA VAL A 42 1.59 -2.88 -1.54
C VAL A 42 0.62 -1.71 -1.45
N ALA A 43 -0.31 -1.78 -0.50
CA ALA A 43 -1.26 -0.71 -0.22
C ALA A 43 -1.23 -0.32 1.25
N VAL A 44 -1.48 0.95 1.54
CA VAL A 44 -1.81 1.42 2.89
C VAL A 44 -3.31 1.69 2.97
N ASN A 45 -3.89 1.34 4.10
CA ASN A 45 -5.32 1.47 4.35
C ASN A 45 -5.56 2.30 5.62
N ASP A 46 -6.40 3.32 5.52
CA ASP A 46 -6.83 4.16 6.65
C ASP A 46 -8.23 3.79 7.18
N ARG A 47 -8.71 2.59 6.84
CA ARG A 47 -10.06 2.05 7.08
C ARG A 47 -11.18 2.70 6.25
N SER A 48 -10.83 3.61 5.35
CA SER A 48 -11.77 4.23 4.40
C SER A 48 -11.29 4.12 2.96
N THR A 49 -9.99 4.22 2.72
CA THR A 49 -9.37 4.17 1.40
C THR A 49 -8.13 3.28 1.44
N ASN A 50 -8.00 2.39 0.46
CA ASN A 50 -6.76 1.73 0.10
C ASN A 50 -6.00 2.60 -0.90
N TYR A 51 -4.81 3.03 -0.54
CA TYR A 51 -3.90 3.73 -1.43
C TYR A 51 -2.80 2.77 -1.88
N ILE A 52 -2.72 2.52 -3.19
CA ILE A 52 -1.72 1.62 -3.78
C ILE A 52 -0.38 2.35 -3.85
N LEU A 53 0.57 1.95 -3.01
CA LEU A 53 1.89 2.56 -2.90
C LEU A 53 2.84 2.08 -3.99
N LYS A 54 2.90 0.76 -4.17
CA LYS A 54 3.87 0.14 -5.08
C LYS A 54 3.23 -1.00 -5.83
N VAL A 55 3.53 -1.12 -7.11
CA VAL A 55 3.00 -2.18 -7.98
C VAL A 55 4.11 -2.80 -8.80
N LEU A 56 4.11 -4.11 -8.90
CA LEU A 56 4.88 -4.89 -9.86
C LEU A 56 3.89 -5.66 -10.74
N ASN A 57 3.75 -5.22 -12.00
CA ASN A 57 2.97 -5.89 -13.04
C ASN A 57 3.92 -6.54 -14.05
N ARG A 58 3.76 -7.83 -14.36
CA ARG A 58 4.63 -8.54 -15.31
C ARG A 58 4.16 -8.46 -16.75
N GLN A 59 2.91 -8.82 -17.01
CA GLN A 59 2.37 -8.95 -18.37
C GLN A 59 1.38 -7.82 -18.66
N SER A 60 0.42 -7.62 -17.76
CA SER A 60 -0.65 -6.63 -17.90
C SER A 60 -0.71 -5.72 -16.68
N ALA A 61 -0.94 -4.43 -16.91
CA ALA A 61 -1.13 -3.43 -15.85
C ALA A 61 -2.56 -3.51 -15.30
N LEU A 62 -2.79 -4.43 -14.35
CA LEU A 62 -4.12 -4.62 -13.73
C LEU A 62 -4.42 -3.58 -12.65
N ILE A 63 -3.38 -2.97 -12.08
CA ILE A 63 -3.48 -1.91 -11.08
C ILE A 63 -2.31 -0.93 -11.24
N LEU A 64 -2.52 0.32 -10.87
CA LEU A 64 -1.52 1.39 -11.00
C LEU A 64 -1.12 1.94 -9.62
N GLU A 65 0.14 2.34 -9.48
CA GLU A 65 0.58 3.11 -8.32
C GLU A 65 -0.22 4.41 -8.21
N GLY A 66 -0.55 4.82 -6.99
CA GLY A 66 -1.40 5.98 -6.74
C GLY A 66 -2.91 5.71 -6.86
N THR A 67 -3.33 4.51 -7.28
CA THR A 67 -4.76 4.15 -7.30
C THR A 67 -5.34 4.25 -5.89
N ARG A 68 -6.56 4.81 -5.79
CA ARG A 68 -7.35 4.89 -4.56
C ARG A 68 -8.59 4.01 -4.73
N ILE A 69 -8.74 3.02 -3.86
CA ILE A 69 -9.89 2.11 -3.86
C ILE A 69 -10.63 2.31 -2.54
N PRO A 70 -11.95 2.54 -2.53
CA PRO A 70 -12.72 2.54 -1.30
C PRO A 70 -12.47 1.27 -0.48
N PHE A 71 -12.47 1.35 0.85
CA PHE A 71 -12.15 0.20 1.69
C PHE A 71 -13.15 -0.94 1.50
N GLU A 72 -14.42 -0.61 1.35
CA GLU A 72 -15.52 -1.50 1.06
C GLU A 72 -15.37 -2.26 -0.27
N ASP A 73 -14.63 -1.70 -1.22
CA ASP A 73 -14.42 -2.27 -2.56
C ASP A 73 -13.10 -3.04 -2.68
N ALA A 74 -12.29 -3.07 -1.62
CA ALA A 74 -11.06 -3.85 -1.59
C ALA A 74 -11.32 -5.25 -1.01
N TYR A 75 -11.76 -6.17 -1.88
CA TYR A 75 -11.92 -7.60 -1.59
C TYR A 75 -11.26 -8.46 -2.66
#